data_AF-A0A6M0BGU2-F1
#
_entry.id   AF-A0A6M0BGU2-F1
#
_cell.length_a   1.000
_cell.length_b   1.000
_cell.length_c   1.000
_cell.angle_alpha   90.00
_cell.angle_beta   90.00
_cell.angle_gamma   90.00
#
_symmetry.space_group_name_H-M   'P 1'
#
loop_
_entity.id
_entity.type
_entity.pdbx_description
1 polymer ?
#
loop_
_entity_poly.entity_id
_entity_poly.type
_entity_poly.pdbx_seq_one_letter_code
_entity_poly.pdbx_strand_id
1 'polypeptide(L)'
;MIIIWNILAIFRKELQGYFASPFAYVIAGVFWWLSGSFFVEILLDQEGIINQVATAEQLGLPIPPVDVAYVFLRQFLEVMGSLSLFVLPILSMGLYAEERKRRTLELLATSPLTNWAVAVGKLLGVVTFYSFMVLPLLAYEAIAFSATDPPVQPV
;
A
#
# COMPACT_ATOMS: atom_id res chain seq x y z
N MET A 1 -11.32 26.16 17.31
CA MET A 1 -10.95 24.91 18.02
C MET A 1 -11.94 23.77 17.81
N ILE A 2 -13.26 24.04 17.74
CA ILE A 2 -14.32 23.01 17.58
C ILE A 2 -14.16 22.13 16.31
N ILE A 3 -13.73 22.72 15.19
CA ILE A 3 -13.58 21.99 13.91
C ILE A 3 -12.54 20.86 14.00
N ILE A 4 -11.41 21.08 14.67
CA ILE A 4 -10.34 20.08 14.81
C ILE A 4 -10.82 18.89 15.65
N TRP A 5 -11.55 19.16 16.74
CA TRP A 5 -12.14 18.11 17.56
C TRP A 5 -13.15 17.28 16.79
N ASN A 6 -13.98 17.92 15.95
CA ASN A 6 -14.92 17.23 15.08
C ASN A 6 -14.21 16.33 14.07
N ILE A 7 -13.14 16.83 13.42
CA ILE A 7 -12.31 16.03 12.49
C ILE A 7 -11.73 14.81 13.20
N LEU A 8 -11.14 15.00 14.38
CA LEU A 8 -10.51 13.92 15.13
C LEU A 8 -11.53 12.86 15.61
N ALA A 9 -12.72 13.29 16.01
CA ALA A 9 -13.80 12.39 16.40
C ALA A 9 -14.27 11.53 15.22
N ILE A 10 -14.43 12.13 14.04
CA ILE A 10 -14.79 11.42 12.81
C ILE A 10 -13.66 10.48 12.41
N PHE A 11 -12.42 10.95 12.37
CA PHE A 11 -11.24 10.14 12.07
C PHE A 11 -11.17 8.89 12.95
N ARG A 12 -11.30 9.03 14.27
CA ARG A 12 -11.25 7.91 15.20
C ARG A 12 -12.36 6.90 14.94
N LYS A 13 -13.58 7.38 14.69
CA LYS A 13 -14.74 6.54 14.36
C LYS A 13 -14.50 5.76 13.06
N GLU A 14 -14.03 6.42 12.01
CA GLU A 14 -13.76 5.79 10.71
C GLU A 14 -12.62 4.77 10.82
N LEU A 15 -11.52 5.13 11.49
CA LEU A 15 -10.39 4.24 11.72
C LEU A 15 -10.82 2.97 12.48
N GLN A 16 -11.61 3.11 13.55
CA GLN A 16 -12.19 1.98 14.26
C GLN A 16 -13.13 1.15 13.38
N GLY A 17 -13.86 1.80 12.46
CA GLY A 17 -14.70 1.14 11.47
C GLY A 17 -13.92 0.20 10.55
N TYR A 18 -12.73 0.62 10.09
CA TYR A 18 -11.86 -0.24 9.28
C TYR A 18 -11.38 -1.48 10.07
N PHE A 19 -10.90 -1.30 11.30
CA PHE A 19 -10.46 -2.43 12.14
C PHE A 19 -11.61 -3.32 12.65
N ALA A 20 -12.85 -2.86 12.63
CA ALA A 20 -14.01 -3.68 12.99
C ALA A 20 -14.62 -4.41 11.78
N SER A 21 -14.27 -4.01 10.55
CA SER A 21 -14.88 -4.53 9.32
C SER A 21 -14.14 -5.76 8.81
N PRO A 22 -14.80 -6.93 8.70
CA PRO A 22 -14.19 -8.14 8.12
C PRO A 22 -13.68 -7.92 6.70
N PHE A 23 -14.35 -7.04 5.93
CA PHE A 23 -13.98 -6.74 4.55
C PHE A 23 -12.62 -6.02 4.44
N ALA A 24 -12.30 -5.15 5.39
CA ALA A 24 -11.01 -4.46 5.42
C ALA A 24 -9.84 -5.43 5.60
N TYR A 25 -10.03 -6.47 6.42
CA TYR A 25 -9.04 -7.54 6.60
C TYR A 25 -8.90 -8.43 5.35
N VAL A 26 -9.98 -8.70 4.62
CA VAL A 26 -9.91 -9.43 3.35
C VAL A 26 -9.08 -8.64 2.34
N ILE A 27 -9.33 -7.34 2.20
CA ILE A 27 -8.55 -6.46 1.31
C ILE A 27 -7.08 -6.44 1.71
N ALA A 28 -6.80 -6.28 3.01
CA ALA A 28 -5.43 -6.30 3.52
C ALA A 28 -4.73 -7.64 3.26
N GLY A 29 -5.43 -8.76 3.50
CA GLY A 29 -4.92 -10.10 3.24
C GLY A 29 -4.61 -10.33 1.77
N VAL A 30 -5.51 -9.94 0.86
CA VAL A 30 -5.30 -10.04 -0.59
C VAL A 30 -4.13 -9.15 -1.03
N PHE A 31 -4.06 -7.92 -0.53
CA PHE A 31 -2.96 -7.01 -0.84
C PHE A 31 -1.61 -7.57 -0.40
N TRP A 32 -1.50 -8.10 0.82
CA TRP A 32 -0.26 -8.69 1.31
C TRP A 32 0.09 -9.99 0.59
N TRP A 33 -0.89 -10.83 0.29
CA TRP A 33 -0.67 -12.05 -0.47
C TRP A 33 -0.13 -11.74 -1.88
N LEU A 34 -0.77 -10.82 -2.60
CA LEU A 34 -0.29 -10.36 -3.91
C LEU A 34 1.11 -9.75 -3.81
N SER A 35 1.33 -8.87 -2.81
CA SER A 35 2.63 -8.25 -2.58
C SER A 35 3.74 -9.29 -2.35
N GLY A 36 3.48 -10.32 -1.54
CA GLY A 36 4.42 -11.42 -1.32
C GLY A 36 4.66 -12.27 -2.55
N SER A 37 3.62 -12.57 -3.33
CA SER A 37 3.77 -13.31 -4.61
C SER A 37 4.65 -12.54 -5.59
N PHE A 38 4.37 -11.25 -5.79
CA PHE A 38 5.18 -10.40 -6.68
C PHE A 38 6.63 -10.24 -6.20
N PHE A 39 6.86 -10.21 -4.89
CA PHE A 39 8.22 -10.20 -4.34
C PHE A 39 9.02 -11.43 -4.79
N VAL A 40 8.41 -12.62 -4.66
CA VAL A 40 9.03 -13.89 -5.06
C VAL A 40 9.20 -13.93 -6.58
N GLU A 41 8.19 -13.51 -7.33
CA GLU A 41 8.25 -13.48 -8.80
C GLU A 41 9.38 -12.59 -9.32
N ILE A 42 9.50 -11.36 -8.80
CA ILE A 42 10.53 -10.41 -9.27
C ILE A 42 11.95 -10.92 -8.97
N LEU A 43 12.17 -11.62 -7.84
CA LEU A 43 13.51 -12.04 -7.43
C LEU A 43 13.89 -13.46 -7.90
N LEU A 44 13.00 -14.43 -7.71
CA LEU A 44 13.31 -15.86 -7.72
C LEU A 44 12.68 -16.63 -8.89
N ASP A 45 11.79 -16.03 -9.66
CA ASP A 45 11.20 -16.70 -10.83
C ASP A 45 12.26 -16.98 -11.91
N GLN A 46 11.94 -17.83 -12.90
CA GLN A 46 12.86 -18.14 -14.01
C GLN A 46 13.32 -16.88 -14.74
N GLU A 47 12.43 -15.89 -14.87
CA GLU A 47 12.72 -14.56 -15.40
C GLU A 47 13.01 -13.52 -14.30
N GLY A 48 13.26 -13.95 -13.07
CA GLY A 48 13.58 -13.06 -11.94
C GLY A 48 14.99 -12.48 -12.03
N ILE A 49 15.23 -11.36 -11.35
CA ILE A 49 16.48 -10.59 -11.43
C ILE A 49 17.71 -11.47 -11.10
N ILE A 50 17.60 -12.35 -10.09
CA ILE A 50 18.72 -13.20 -9.65
C ILE A 50 19.08 -14.22 -10.74
N ASN A 51 18.09 -14.87 -11.34
CA ASN A 51 18.31 -15.90 -12.37
C ASN A 51 18.80 -15.27 -13.68
N GLN A 52 18.35 -14.06 -14.01
CA GLN A 52 18.86 -13.30 -15.17
C GLN A 52 20.36 -13.01 -15.03
N VAL A 53 20.78 -12.51 -13.86
CA VAL A 53 22.21 -12.21 -13.59
C VAL A 53 23.03 -13.50 -13.57
N ALA A 54 22.56 -14.55 -12.89
CA ALA A 54 23.27 -15.83 -12.80
C ALA A 54 23.45 -16.51 -14.18
N THR A 55 22.44 -16.43 -15.06
CA THR A 55 22.53 -17.00 -16.41
C THR A 55 23.49 -16.20 -17.30
N ALA A 56 23.48 -14.86 -17.18
CA ALA A 56 24.37 -13.99 -17.93
C ALA A 56 25.85 -14.20 -17.54
N GLU A 57 26.12 -14.41 -16.24
CA GLU A 57 27.44 -14.79 -15.73
C GLU A 57 27.91 -16.13 -16.29
N GLN A 58 27.04 -17.15 -16.30
CA GLN A 58 27.38 -18.48 -16.80
C GLN A 58 27.71 -18.51 -18.30
N LEU A 59 27.08 -17.65 -19.09
CA LEU A 59 27.31 -17.54 -20.53
C LEU A 59 28.56 -16.71 -20.88
N GLY A 60 29.25 -16.15 -19.88
CA GLY A 60 30.46 -15.34 -20.08
C GLY A 60 30.21 -14.07 -20.88
N LEU A 61 28.96 -13.59 -20.90
CA LEU A 61 28.60 -12.34 -21.56
C LEU A 61 29.00 -11.16 -20.68
N PRO A 62 29.48 -10.04 -21.24
CA PRO A 62 29.73 -8.83 -20.48
C PRO A 62 28.42 -8.32 -19.89
N ILE A 63 28.25 -8.55 -18.59
CA ILE A 63 27.12 -8.07 -17.81
C ILE A 63 27.38 -6.58 -17.51
N PRO A 64 26.48 -5.67 -17.91
CA PRO A 64 26.53 -4.32 -17.38
C PRO A 64 26.38 -4.37 -15.84
N PRO A 65 26.92 -3.41 -15.08
CA PRO A 65 26.73 -3.36 -13.64
C PRO A 65 25.23 -3.23 -13.32
N VAL A 66 24.60 -4.32 -12.88
CA VAL A 66 23.18 -4.33 -12.50
C VAL A 66 23.08 -4.14 -10.99
N ASP A 67 22.50 -3.01 -10.58
CA ASP A 67 22.08 -2.82 -9.19
C ASP A 67 20.76 -3.56 -8.95
N VAL A 68 20.88 -4.77 -8.41
CA VAL A 68 19.74 -5.66 -8.11
C VAL A 68 18.73 -4.97 -7.20
N ALA A 69 19.19 -4.22 -6.20
CA ALA A 69 18.31 -3.55 -5.24
C ALA A 69 17.52 -2.42 -5.93
N TYR A 70 18.18 -1.60 -6.74
CA TYR A 70 17.52 -0.55 -7.50
C TYR A 70 16.49 -1.08 -8.49
N VAL A 71 16.85 -2.11 -9.27
CA VAL A 71 15.94 -2.71 -10.26
C VAL A 71 14.74 -3.34 -9.56
N PHE A 72 14.98 -4.08 -8.48
CA PHE A 72 13.94 -4.67 -7.64
C PHE A 72 12.97 -3.61 -7.10
N LEU A 73 13.48 -2.55 -6.46
CA LEU A 73 12.64 -1.49 -5.91
C LEU A 73 11.78 -0.81 -6.97
N ARG A 74 12.37 -0.51 -8.12
CA ARG A 74 11.65 0.12 -9.22
C ARG A 74 10.47 -0.76 -9.67
N GLN A 75 10.71 -2.04 -9.92
CA GLN A 75 9.67 -2.97 -10.38
C GLN A 75 8.63 -3.24 -9.29
N PHE A 76 9.08 -3.46 -8.05
CA PHE A 76 8.20 -3.73 -6.91
C PHE A 76 7.30 -2.53 -6.62
N LEU A 77 7.84 -1.30 -6.56
CA LEU A 77 7.04 -0.09 -6.34
C LEU A 77 6.08 0.22 -7.49
N GLU A 78 6.43 -0.11 -8.74
CA GLU A 78 5.53 0.02 -9.89
C GLU A 78 4.31 -0.89 -9.74
N VAL A 79 4.53 -2.17 -9.41
CA VAL A 79 3.44 -3.12 -9.17
C VAL A 79 2.62 -2.72 -7.94
N MET A 80 3.26 -2.38 -6.82
CA MET A 80 2.55 -1.94 -5.61
C MET A 80 1.74 -0.67 -5.86
N GLY A 81 2.30 0.30 -6.59
CA GLY A 81 1.60 1.51 -7.01
C GLY A 81 0.37 1.21 -7.87
N SER A 82 0.49 0.26 -8.81
CA SER A 82 -0.65 -0.19 -9.62
C SER A 82 -1.75 -0.85 -8.80
N LEU A 83 -1.41 -1.72 -7.83
CA LEU A 83 -2.37 -2.33 -6.91
C LEU A 83 -3.07 -1.28 -6.04
N SER A 84 -2.32 -0.26 -5.63
CA SER A 84 -2.81 0.84 -4.81
C SER A 84 -3.90 1.67 -5.51
N LEU A 85 -3.83 1.79 -6.83
CA LEU A 85 -4.88 2.44 -7.63
C LEU A 85 -6.21 1.70 -7.57
N PHE A 86 -6.23 0.41 -7.23
CA PHE A 86 -7.48 -0.34 -6.99
C PHE A 86 -7.86 -0.30 -5.50
N VAL A 87 -6.89 -0.49 -4.61
CA VAL A 87 -7.12 -0.55 -3.15
C VAL A 87 -7.67 0.77 -2.62
N LEU A 88 -7.12 1.92 -3.04
CA LEU A 88 -7.55 3.22 -2.54
C LEU A 88 -9.02 3.55 -2.90
N PRO A 89 -9.49 3.39 -4.15
CA PRO A 89 -10.91 3.49 -4.46
C PRO A 89 -11.77 2.50 -3.70
N ILE A 90 -11.31 1.26 -3.47
CA ILE A 90 -12.09 0.26 -2.74
C ILE A 90 -12.23 0.62 -1.25
N LEU A 91 -11.15 1.09 -0.61
CA LEU A 91 -11.16 1.53 0.79
C LEU A 91 -11.95 2.83 1.00
N SER A 92 -12.03 3.67 -0.04
CA SER A 92 -12.78 4.93 -0.03
C SER A 92 -14.21 4.82 -0.57
N MET A 93 -14.52 3.76 -1.34
CA MET A 93 -15.87 3.50 -1.86
C MET A 93 -16.81 3.17 -0.73
N GLY A 94 -17.94 3.87 -0.71
CA GLY A 94 -19.01 3.69 0.26
C GLY A 94 -19.17 4.86 1.20
N LEU A 95 -18.15 5.66 1.51
CA LEU A 95 -18.30 6.63 2.62
C LEU A 95 -19.48 7.61 2.49
N TYR A 96 -19.78 8.11 1.29
CA TYR A 96 -20.96 8.96 1.04
C TYR A 96 -22.22 8.15 0.65
N ALA A 97 -22.05 7.03 -0.07
CA ALA A 97 -23.16 6.18 -0.52
C ALA A 97 -23.80 5.37 0.62
N GLU A 98 -22.98 4.93 1.59
CA GLU A 98 -23.34 4.21 2.81
C GLU A 98 -24.11 5.11 3.77
N GLU A 99 -23.70 6.39 3.91
CA GLU A 99 -24.42 7.39 4.69
C GLU A 99 -25.79 7.73 4.09
N ARG A 100 -25.88 7.79 2.75
CA ARG A 100 -27.15 7.93 2.04
C ARG A 100 -28.05 6.71 2.24
N LYS A 101 -27.48 5.50 2.19
CA LYS A 101 -28.20 4.24 2.39
C LYS A 101 -28.68 4.05 3.83
N ARG A 102 -27.92 4.53 4.83
CA ARG A 102 -28.24 4.42 6.27
C ARG A 102 -29.15 5.54 6.79
N ARG A 103 -29.57 6.50 5.95
CA ARG A 103 -30.32 7.73 6.33
C ARG A 103 -29.64 8.58 7.43
N THR A 104 -28.37 8.33 7.73
CA THR A 104 -27.60 9.10 8.72
C THR A 104 -27.19 10.46 8.19
N LEU A 105 -27.38 10.72 6.88
CA LEU A 105 -27.22 12.05 6.27
C LEU A 105 -28.13 13.10 6.92
N GLU A 106 -29.35 12.73 7.33
CA GLU A 106 -30.30 13.67 7.96
C GLU A 106 -29.82 14.07 9.37
N LEU A 107 -29.26 13.13 10.12
CA LEU A 107 -28.63 13.38 11.42
C LEU A 107 -27.34 14.20 11.30
N LEU A 108 -26.53 13.94 10.26
CA LEU A 108 -25.33 14.74 9.96
C LEU A 108 -25.70 16.17 9.54
N ALA A 109 -26.73 16.34 8.70
CA ALA A 109 -27.17 17.63 8.20
C ALA A 109 -27.84 18.51 9.27
N THR A 110 -28.43 17.89 10.30
CA THR A 110 -29.02 18.60 11.46
C THR A 110 -28.01 18.82 12.59
N SER A 111 -26.91 18.05 12.62
CA SER A 111 -25.79 18.29 13.53
C SER A 111 -24.94 19.49 13.08
N PRO A 112 -24.34 20.27 14.00
CA PRO A 112 -23.49 21.41 13.67
C PRO A 112 -22.08 20.96 13.19
N LEU A 113 -22.04 20.03 12.23
CA LEU A 113 -20.82 19.48 11.64
C LEU A 113 -20.61 20.06 10.24
N THR A 114 -19.44 20.66 10.02
CA THR A 114 -19.08 21.24 8.72
C THR A 114 -18.78 20.12 7.70
N ASN A 115 -19.30 20.20 6.48
CA ASN A 115 -19.06 19.19 5.42
C ASN A 115 -17.56 18.92 5.18
N TRP A 116 -16.71 19.95 5.26
CA TRP A 116 -15.26 19.81 5.15
C TRP A 116 -14.63 19.00 6.29
N ALA A 117 -15.14 19.14 7.51
CA ALA A 117 -14.64 18.37 8.66
C ALA A 117 -14.91 16.87 8.47
N VAL A 118 -16.07 16.53 7.88
CA VAL A 118 -16.43 15.15 7.53
C VAL A 118 -15.52 14.61 6.43
N ALA A 119 -15.34 15.36 5.34
CA ALA A 119 -14.48 14.95 4.23
C ALA A 119 -13.03 14.68 4.68
N VAL A 120 -12.46 15.58 5.48
CA VAL A 120 -11.07 15.46 5.98
C VAL A 120 -10.93 14.31 6.96
N GLY A 121 -11.85 14.16 7.92
CA GLY A 121 -11.79 13.05 8.90
C GLY A 121 -11.82 11.68 8.23
N LYS A 122 -12.64 11.55 7.19
CA LYS A 122 -12.76 10.33 6.39
C LYS A 122 -11.50 10.02 5.58
N LEU A 123 -10.97 11.03 4.89
CA LEU A 123 -9.72 10.90 4.14
C LEU A 123 -8.57 10.45 5.05
N LEU A 124 -8.44 11.07 6.24
CA LEU A 124 -7.41 10.69 7.21
C LEU A 124 -7.56 9.24 7.69
N GLY A 125 -8.80 8.75 7.84
CA GLY A 125 -9.09 7.37 8.20
C GLY A 125 -8.56 6.39 7.15
N VAL A 126 -8.92 6.63 5.88
CA VAL A 126 -8.46 5.82 4.72
C VAL A 126 -6.94 5.85 4.63
N VAL A 127 -6.33 7.04 4.68
CA VAL A 127 -4.88 7.22 4.55
C VAL A 127 -4.16 6.47 5.66
N THR A 128 -4.62 6.59 6.91
CA THR A 128 -3.97 5.91 8.05
C THR A 128 -4.08 4.39 7.92
N PHE A 129 -5.25 3.86 7.59
CA PHE A 129 -5.43 2.42 7.40
C PHE A 129 -4.57 1.90 6.24
N TYR A 130 -4.54 2.62 5.12
CA TYR A 130 -3.69 2.29 3.98
C TYR A 130 -2.20 2.36 4.33
N SER A 131 -1.75 3.33 5.13
CA SER A 131 -0.37 3.37 5.63
C SER A 131 -0.02 2.13 6.47
N PHE A 132 -0.94 1.62 7.29
CA PHE A 132 -0.73 0.35 8.00
C PHE A 132 -0.62 -0.85 7.06
N MET A 133 -1.37 -0.86 5.95
CA MET A 133 -1.25 -1.91 4.93
C MET A 133 0.11 -1.87 4.22
N VAL A 134 0.65 -0.68 3.96
CA VAL A 134 1.95 -0.50 3.29
C VAL A 134 3.14 -0.78 4.21
N LEU A 135 3.00 -0.60 5.53
CA LEU A 135 4.12 -0.73 6.48
C LEU A 135 4.91 -2.05 6.36
N PRO A 136 4.28 -3.24 6.25
CA PRO A 136 5.01 -4.49 6.05
C PRO A 136 5.83 -4.55 4.75
N LEU A 137 5.48 -3.78 3.72
CA LEU A 137 6.23 -3.75 2.46
C LEU A 137 7.62 -3.12 2.66
N LEU A 138 7.74 -2.15 3.58
CA LEU A 138 9.04 -1.57 3.94
C LEU A 138 9.98 -2.63 4.56
N ALA A 139 9.44 -3.67 5.20
CA ALA A 139 10.25 -4.77 5.69
C ALA A 139 10.83 -5.61 4.53
N TYR A 140 10.10 -5.79 3.43
CA TYR A 140 10.63 -6.44 2.24
C TYR A 140 11.77 -5.66 1.61
N GLU A 141 11.64 -4.33 1.56
CA GLU A 141 12.74 -3.46 1.09
C GLU A 141 13.97 -3.60 1.99
N ALA A 142 13.80 -3.59 3.31
CA ALA A 142 14.89 -3.77 4.26
C ALA A 142 15.60 -5.12 4.09
N ILE A 143 14.84 -6.21 3.85
CA ILE A 143 15.41 -7.53 3.57
C ILE A 143 16.21 -7.50 2.27
N ALA A 144 15.64 -6.94 1.20
CA ALA A 144 16.31 -6.83 -0.10
C ALA A 144 17.63 -6.04 -0.01
N PHE A 145 17.64 -4.91 0.71
CA PHE A 145 18.85 -4.11 0.93
C PHE A 145 19.88 -4.78 1.83
N SER A 146 19.44 -5.53 2.84
CA SER A 146 20.37 -6.27 3.71
C SER A 146 21.04 -7.46 3.01
N ALA A 147 20.41 -7.97 1.94
CA ALA A 147 20.92 -9.07 1.15
C ALA A 147 21.91 -8.62 0.05
N THR A 148 22.09 -7.32 -0.15
CA THR A 148 23.03 -6.75 -1.13
C THR A 148 24.29 -6.21 -0.46
N ASP A 149 25.45 -6.75 -0.85
CA ASP A 149 26.80 -6.21 -0.59
C ASP A 149 27.58 -6.23 -1.93
N PRO A 150 28.56 -5.33 -2.12
CA PRO A 150 28.54 -4.16 -3.01
C PRO A 150 28.61 -4.49 -4.53
N PRO A 151 28.44 -3.49 -5.43
CA PRO A 151 28.46 -3.68 -6.89
C PRO A 151 29.74 -4.40 -7.30
N VAL A 152 29.60 -5.51 -8.05
CA VAL A 152 30.75 -6.15 -8.68
C VAL A 152 31.36 -5.12 -9.62
N GLN A 153 32.53 -4.61 -9.24
CA GLN A 153 33.27 -3.68 -10.07
C GLN A 153 33.67 -4.44 -11.33
N PRO A 154 33.43 -3.88 -12.53
CA PRO A 154 33.94 -4.50 -13.74
C PRO A 154 35.47 -4.52 -13.66
N VAL A 155 36.05 -5.71 -13.75
CA VAL A 155 37.50 -5.93 -13.91
C VAL A 155 37.93 -5.41 -15.28
#